data_AF-M5RPA6-F1
#
_entry.id   AF-M5RPA6-F1
#
_cell.length_a   1.000
_cell.length_b   1.000
_cell.length_c   1.000
_cell.angle_alpha   90.00
_cell.angle_beta   90.00
_cell.angle_gamma   90.00
#
_symmetry.space_group_name_H-M   'P 1'
#
loop_
_entity.id
_entity.type
_entity.pdbx_description
1 polymer ?
#
loop_
_entity_poly.entity_id
_entity_poly.type
_entity_poly.pdbx_seq_one_letter_code
_entity_poly.pdbx_strand_id
1 'polypeptide(L)'
;MAATPIRFVIPASAGEVGLTLELFETDGDTLVNGAGDTLTETAAANGVFDATVTEALAGTYRYTVVQTGSVIQYGWIVLADTTDQHLANDIAAIFERPGGMLDGIRSVFAGITLMSSWLRIAMRGDAGSATALAEINTGGGTFDPTTHSLEAAHESRESLSDSLGILGGVGLIKVTVTVTAAGTGLGIAGGRVSVAGTSTSETTNTNGVAILYVSDEETYSIIVLPPGMYLTPSPVEIEVDGEDVVVPISVASPVAADQTNPNICALQCYIRDSSGTIIEDAEVSATLLRKDLAAGGAAYGATITEATTDEDGFCELKLLRPDTFPNPYSKNEDGILVGEYQIEAWKDGDL
;
A
#
# COMPACT_ATOMS: atom_id res chain seq x y z
N MET A 1 35.62 3.68 -63.22
CA MET A 1 34.35 3.28 -62.60
C MET A 1 34.68 2.97 -61.16
N ALA A 2 33.94 3.53 -60.22
CA ALA A 2 33.95 3.00 -58.88
C ALA A 2 33.21 1.65 -58.90
N ALA A 3 33.54 0.80 -57.94
CA ALA A 3 32.93 -0.49 -57.76
C ALA A 3 32.62 -0.59 -56.27
N THR A 4 31.34 -0.55 -55.91
CA THR A 4 30.88 -0.50 -54.53
C THR A 4 30.49 -1.93 -54.10
N PRO A 5 31.32 -2.63 -53.32
CA PRO A 5 31.03 -4.00 -52.91
C PRO A 5 29.99 -3.99 -51.79
N ILE A 6 28.91 -4.75 -51.97
CA ILE A 6 27.82 -4.89 -51.00
C ILE A 6 27.71 -6.36 -50.58
N ARG A 7 27.61 -6.60 -49.28
CA ARG A 7 27.41 -7.91 -48.67
C ARG A 7 26.04 -8.04 -48.01
N PHE A 8 25.42 -9.18 -48.26
CA PHE A 8 24.15 -9.62 -47.68
C PHE A 8 24.37 -10.90 -46.87
N VAL A 9 23.62 -11.04 -45.78
CA VAL A 9 23.57 -12.27 -44.99
C VAL A 9 22.12 -12.77 -45.05
N ILE A 10 21.91 -13.83 -45.84
CA ILE A 10 20.60 -14.42 -46.19
C ILE A 10 20.66 -15.94 -45.91
N PRO A 11 20.69 -16.38 -44.63
CA PRO A 11 20.92 -17.80 -44.30
C PRO A 11 19.85 -18.75 -44.85
N ALA A 12 18.62 -18.25 -45.06
CA ALA A 12 17.51 -19.02 -45.64
C ALA A 12 17.67 -19.32 -47.14
N SER A 13 18.61 -18.66 -47.82
CA SER A 13 18.90 -18.84 -49.25
C SER A 13 20.29 -19.45 -49.49
N ALA A 14 20.92 -20.04 -48.47
CA ALA A 14 22.24 -20.64 -48.58
C ALA A 14 22.29 -21.72 -49.68
N GLY A 15 23.24 -21.61 -50.61
CA GLY A 15 23.36 -22.48 -51.80
C GLY A 15 22.42 -22.16 -52.97
N GLU A 16 21.54 -21.15 -52.86
CA GLU A 16 20.67 -20.72 -53.96
C GLU A 16 21.45 -19.93 -55.02
N VAL A 17 20.95 -19.98 -56.27
CA VAL A 17 21.54 -19.28 -57.44
C VAL A 17 20.48 -18.43 -58.15
N GLY A 18 20.94 -17.47 -58.97
CA GLY A 18 20.04 -16.58 -59.71
C GLY A 18 19.42 -15.49 -58.83
N LEU A 19 20.16 -15.03 -57.83
CA LEU A 19 19.81 -13.93 -56.95
C LEU A 19 20.26 -12.59 -57.56
N THR A 20 19.38 -11.61 -57.61
CA THR A 20 19.63 -10.27 -58.15
C THR A 20 19.36 -9.21 -57.08
N LEU A 21 20.30 -8.29 -56.90
CA LEU A 21 20.14 -7.06 -56.14
C LEU A 21 19.57 -5.97 -57.06
N GLU A 22 18.40 -5.44 -56.73
CA GLU A 22 17.83 -4.25 -57.36
C GLU A 22 17.88 -3.09 -56.37
N LEU A 23 18.34 -1.93 -56.81
CA LEU A 23 18.39 -0.70 -56.03
C LEU A 23 17.43 0.33 -56.61
N PHE A 24 16.71 1.05 -55.75
CA PHE A 24 15.74 2.10 -56.12
C PHE A 24 16.03 3.40 -55.37
N GLU A 25 15.66 4.52 -55.98
CA GLU A 25 15.60 5.82 -55.29
C GLU A 25 14.63 5.76 -54.09
N THR A 26 14.91 6.54 -53.04
CA THR A 26 14.14 6.52 -51.78
C THR A 26 12.63 6.65 -51.96
N ASP A 27 12.19 7.56 -52.82
CA ASP A 27 10.78 7.86 -53.06
C ASP A 27 10.33 7.43 -54.48
N GLY A 28 11.05 6.50 -55.11
CA GLY A 28 10.84 6.09 -56.49
C GLY A 28 10.82 4.57 -56.71
N ASP A 29 10.22 4.15 -57.82
CA ASP A 29 10.18 2.75 -58.29
C ASP A 29 11.06 2.51 -59.54
N THR A 30 11.95 3.45 -59.83
CA THR A 30 12.98 3.34 -60.89
C THR A 30 14.22 2.63 -60.34
N LEU A 31 14.71 1.60 -61.05
CA LEU A 31 15.99 0.98 -60.70
C LEU A 31 17.16 1.94 -61.00
N VAL A 32 18.08 2.08 -60.06
CA VAL A 32 19.28 2.93 -60.18
C VAL A 32 20.56 2.16 -60.55
N ASN A 33 20.58 0.84 -60.33
CA ASN A 33 21.66 -0.07 -60.76
C ASN A 33 21.30 -0.82 -62.05
N GLY A 34 20.75 -0.09 -63.03
CA GLY A 34 20.44 -0.60 -64.37
C GLY A 34 19.46 -1.78 -64.38
N ALA A 35 19.98 -2.98 -64.63
CA ALA A 35 19.22 -4.23 -64.71
C ALA A 35 19.27 -5.08 -63.41
N GLY A 36 19.88 -4.54 -62.35
CA GLY A 36 20.19 -5.25 -61.12
C GLY A 36 21.54 -5.98 -61.18
N ASP A 37 22.20 -6.09 -60.02
CA ASP A 37 23.50 -6.73 -59.86
C ASP A 37 23.35 -8.19 -59.44
N THR A 38 24.19 -9.08 -59.94
CA THR A 38 24.16 -10.50 -59.55
C THR A 38 24.77 -10.69 -58.16
N LEU A 39 24.03 -11.34 -57.26
CA LEU A 39 24.52 -11.78 -55.95
C LEU A 39 25.20 -13.14 -56.07
N THR A 40 26.44 -13.22 -55.60
CA THR A 40 27.26 -14.45 -55.62
C THR A 40 27.54 -14.91 -54.19
N GLU A 41 27.24 -16.17 -53.87
CA GLU A 41 27.56 -16.74 -52.56
C GLU A 41 29.09 -16.84 -52.37
N THR A 42 29.58 -16.28 -51.28
CA THR A 42 31.03 -16.17 -51.00
C THR A 42 31.70 -17.52 -50.73
N ALA A 43 30.95 -18.49 -50.21
CA ALA A 43 31.29 -19.90 -50.18
C ALA A 43 30.00 -20.74 -50.15
N ALA A 44 29.99 -21.89 -50.83
CA ALA A 44 28.79 -22.70 -50.99
C ALA A 44 28.11 -23.03 -49.65
N ALA A 45 26.80 -22.75 -49.58
CA ALA A 45 25.92 -22.97 -48.43
C ALA A 45 26.32 -22.24 -47.13
N ASN A 46 26.92 -21.05 -47.22
CA ASN A 46 27.19 -20.19 -46.06
C ASN A 46 26.15 -19.07 -45.86
N GLY A 47 25.28 -18.81 -46.83
CA GLY A 47 24.24 -17.78 -46.76
C GLY A 47 24.79 -16.34 -46.81
N VAL A 48 26.04 -16.13 -47.22
CA VAL A 48 26.69 -14.81 -47.31
C VAL A 48 26.97 -14.50 -48.77
N PHE A 49 26.29 -13.49 -49.30
CA PHE A 49 26.30 -13.12 -50.71
C PHE A 49 26.94 -11.76 -50.92
N ASP A 50 27.82 -11.66 -51.91
CA ASP A 50 28.43 -10.39 -52.35
C ASP A 50 27.88 -9.99 -53.73
N ALA A 51 27.62 -8.70 -53.90
CA ALA A 51 27.35 -8.04 -55.18
C ALA A 51 28.31 -6.84 -55.33
N THR A 52 28.51 -6.38 -56.57
CA THR A 52 29.36 -5.23 -56.88
C THR A 52 28.60 -4.27 -57.78
N VAL A 53 28.10 -3.18 -57.22
CA VAL A 53 27.46 -2.11 -57.98
C VAL A 53 28.53 -1.35 -58.76
N THR A 54 28.30 -1.09 -60.05
CA THR A 54 29.31 -0.46 -60.93
C THR A 54 29.00 1.01 -61.25
N GLU A 55 27.79 1.41 -60.91
CA GLU A 55 27.25 2.76 -60.93
C GLU A 55 27.83 3.58 -59.77
N ALA A 56 28.18 4.84 -60.04
CA ALA A 56 28.63 5.79 -59.02
C ALA A 56 27.44 6.29 -58.20
N LEU A 57 26.99 5.47 -57.24
CA LEU A 57 25.87 5.75 -56.35
C LEU A 57 26.37 6.21 -54.98
N ALA A 58 25.79 7.29 -54.46
CA ALA A 58 26.08 7.82 -53.14
C ALA A 58 24.79 8.38 -52.52
N GLY A 59 24.42 7.88 -51.34
CA GLY A 59 23.18 8.22 -50.66
C GLY A 59 22.47 7.00 -50.07
N THR A 60 21.20 7.18 -49.71
CA THR A 60 20.33 6.09 -49.25
C THR A 60 19.50 5.57 -50.41
N TYR A 61 19.41 4.24 -50.54
CA TYR A 61 18.63 3.56 -51.56
C TYR A 61 17.78 2.46 -50.93
N ARG A 62 16.60 2.21 -51.50
CA ARG A 62 15.79 1.03 -51.18
C ARG A 62 16.34 -0.14 -51.97
N TYR A 63 16.54 -1.30 -51.33
CA TYR A 63 16.97 -2.51 -52.04
C TYR A 63 15.89 -3.59 -52.02
N THR A 64 15.87 -4.42 -53.07
CA THR A 64 15.25 -5.75 -53.08
C THR A 64 16.28 -6.79 -53.50
N VAL A 65 16.18 -7.97 -52.92
CA VAL A 65 16.83 -9.18 -53.43
C VAL A 65 15.74 -10.03 -54.06
N VAL A 66 15.90 -10.31 -55.36
CA VAL A 66 14.94 -11.04 -56.18
C VAL A 66 15.51 -12.40 -56.57
N GLN A 67 14.68 -13.43 -56.48
CA GLN A 67 14.94 -14.76 -57.04
C GLN A 67 13.82 -15.12 -58.03
N THR A 68 14.16 -15.34 -59.30
CA THR A 68 13.19 -15.75 -60.34
C THR A 68 11.93 -14.83 -60.42
N GLY A 69 12.10 -13.52 -60.20
CA GLY A 69 11.01 -12.54 -60.20
C GLY A 69 10.21 -12.43 -58.90
N SER A 70 10.57 -13.17 -57.85
CA SER A 70 9.99 -13.02 -56.50
C SER A 70 10.96 -12.28 -55.57
N VAL A 71 10.48 -11.25 -54.88
CA VAL A 71 11.27 -10.58 -53.82
C VAL A 71 11.40 -11.52 -52.61
N ILE A 72 12.62 -11.88 -52.25
CA ILE A 72 12.92 -12.73 -51.09
C ILE A 72 13.44 -11.94 -49.88
N GLN A 73 13.99 -10.75 -50.12
CA GLN A 73 14.40 -9.80 -49.08
C GLN A 73 14.23 -8.39 -49.62
N TYR A 74 13.96 -7.44 -48.73
CA TYR A 74 13.92 -6.01 -49.06
C TYR A 74 14.42 -5.20 -47.87
N GLY A 75 14.89 -3.98 -48.12
CA GLY A 75 15.40 -3.12 -47.08
C GLY A 75 15.92 -1.80 -47.59
N TRP A 76 16.83 -1.22 -46.82
CA TRP A 76 17.46 0.06 -47.08
C TRP A 76 18.97 -0.09 -46.95
N ILE A 77 19.72 0.55 -47.83
CA ILE A 77 21.17 0.59 -47.79
C ILE A 77 21.68 2.02 -47.97
N VAL A 78 22.71 2.37 -47.21
CA VAL A 78 23.47 3.62 -47.40
C VAL A 78 24.74 3.26 -48.16
N LEU A 79 24.86 3.77 -49.38
CA LEU A 79 26.05 3.68 -50.19
C LEU A 79 26.86 4.97 -50.04
N ALA A 80 28.13 4.82 -49.73
CA ALA A 80 29.13 5.84 -49.99
C ALA A 80 29.97 5.31 -51.15
N ASP A 81 30.40 6.18 -52.06
CA ASP A 81 31.20 5.80 -53.23
C ASP A 81 32.64 5.44 -52.80
N THR A 82 32.80 4.28 -52.18
CA THR A 82 34.05 3.79 -51.57
C THR A 82 34.32 2.33 -51.98
N THR A 83 35.57 1.91 -51.81
CA THR A 83 36.00 0.53 -52.06
C THR A 83 35.73 -0.41 -50.87
N ASP A 84 35.15 0.09 -49.79
CA ASP A 84 34.91 -0.68 -48.57
C ASP A 84 33.60 -1.46 -48.68
N GLN A 85 33.49 -2.56 -47.95
CA GLN A 85 32.34 -3.45 -48.05
C GLN A 85 31.14 -2.93 -47.24
N HIS A 86 30.05 -2.61 -47.93
CA HIS A 86 28.79 -2.19 -47.32
C HIS A 86 27.98 -3.41 -46.88
N LEU A 87 27.49 -3.43 -45.63
CA LEU A 87 26.65 -4.51 -45.10
C LEU A 87 25.17 -4.10 -45.15
N ALA A 88 24.39 -4.71 -46.05
CA ALA A 88 22.98 -4.37 -46.29
C ALA A 88 22.01 -4.75 -45.15
N ASN A 89 22.51 -5.47 -44.14
CA ASN A 89 21.79 -5.91 -42.95
C ASN A 89 22.47 -5.43 -41.65
N ASP A 90 23.36 -4.43 -41.70
CA ASP A 90 23.98 -3.92 -40.49
C ASP A 90 22.95 -3.20 -39.60
N ILE A 91 22.87 -3.65 -38.35
CA ILE A 91 22.08 -3.02 -37.29
C ILE A 91 22.56 -1.56 -37.08
N ALA A 92 23.85 -1.27 -37.28
CA ALA A 92 24.38 0.08 -37.26
C ALA A 92 23.74 0.98 -38.33
N ALA A 93 23.62 0.51 -39.59
CA ALA A 93 23.00 1.28 -40.67
C ALA A 93 21.50 1.56 -40.42
N ILE A 94 20.79 0.67 -39.72
CA ILE A 94 19.40 0.88 -39.29
C ILE A 94 19.32 1.96 -38.19
N PHE A 95 20.29 1.99 -37.26
CA PHE A 95 20.33 3.01 -36.20
C PHE A 95 20.83 4.38 -36.65
N GLU A 96 21.73 4.44 -37.63
CA GLU A 96 22.35 5.68 -38.14
C GLU A 96 21.56 6.35 -39.27
N ARG A 97 20.40 5.81 -39.66
CA ARG A 97 19.53 6.39 -40.70
C ARG A 97 19.18 7.87 -40.38
N PRO A 98 19.24 8.78 -41.37
CA PRO A 98 18.65 10.11 -41.26
C PRO A 98 17.19 10.06 -40.82
N GLY A 99 16.84 10.77 -39.74
CA GLY A 99 15.50 10.68 -39.14
C GLY A 99 15.16 9.30 -38.53
N GLY A 100 16.18 8.53 -38.17
CA GLY A 100 16.08 7.32 -37.36
C GLY A 100 15.97 7.62 -35.86
N MET A 101 15.94 6.58 -35.03
CA MET A 101 15.81 6.73 -33.57
C MET A 101 16.98 7.51 -32.97
N LEU A 102 18.20 7.34 -33.50
CA LEU A 102 19.37 8.08 -33.05
C LEU A 102 19.27 9.58 -33.36
N ASP A 103 18.70 9.97 -34.50
CA ASP A 103 18.46 11.37 -34.83
C ASP A 103 17.29 11.97 -34.04
N GLY A 104 16.26 11.20 -33.72
CA GLY A 104 15.22 11.60 -32.76
C GLY A 104 15.83 11.88 -31.38
N ILE A 105 16.69 10.99 -30.89
CA ILE A 105 17.43 11.15 -29.63
C ILE A 105 18.37 12.38 -29.69
N ARG A 106 19.15 12.54 -30.77
CA ARG A 106 20.00 13.72 -31.00
C ARG A 106 19.20 15.02 -31.08
N SER A 107 17.98 14.98 -31.64
CA SER A 107 17.09 16.14 -31.71
C SER A 107 16.49 16.51 -30.35
N VAL A 108 16.17 15.53 -29.50
CA VAL A 108 15.68 15.75 -28.13
C VAL A 108 16.78 16.30 -27.23
N PHE A 109 18.03 15.85 -27.42
CA PHE A 109 19.20 16.36 -26.70
C PHE A 109 19.95 17.48 -27.45
N ALA A 110 19.38 18.02 -28.52
CA ALA A 110 20.01 19.08 -29.30
C ALA A 110 20.12 20.36 -28.46
N GLY A 111 21.35 20.87 -28.31
CA GLY A 111 21.65 22.04 -27.49
C GLY A 111 22.07 21.74 -26.06
N ILE A 112 22.04 20.49 -25.59
CA ILE A 112 22.62 20.10 -24.29
C ILE A 112 24.09 19.74 -24.50
N THR A 113 25.01 20.67 -24.19
CA THR A 113 26.45 20.44 -24.34
C THR A 113 27.07 19.76 -23.12
N LEU A 114 26.43 19.83 -21.95
CA LEU A 114 26.96 19.31 -20.68
C LEU A 114 25.99 18.33 -20.00
N MET A 115 25.62 17.24 -20.69
CA MET A 115 24.66 16.21 -20.24
C MET A 115 24.85 15.77 -18.77
N SER A 116 26.08 15.51 -18.32
CA SER A 116 26.35 15.06 -16.94
C SER A 116 26.22 16.16 -15.89
N SER A 117 26.26 17.44 -16.28
CA SER A 117 25.94 18.58 -15.42
C SER A 117 24.44 18.88 -15.46
N TRP A 118 23.81 18.76 -16.64
CA TRP A 118 22.37 18.93 -16.85
C TRP A 118 21.58 17.96 -15.97
N LEU A 119 21.90 16.66 -16.02
CA LEU A 119 21.27 15.64 -15.19
C LEU A 119 21.51 15.83 -13.70
N ARG A 120 22.70 16.31 -13.28
CA ARG A 120 22.99 16.58 -11.87
C ARG A 120 22.15 17.73 -11.32
N ILE A 121 22.02 18.82 -12.09
CA ILE A 121 21.16 19.96 -11.74
C ILE A 121 19.68 19.52 -11.67
N ALA A 122 19.18 18.84 -12.69
CA ALA A 122 17.76 18.46 -12.79
C ALA A 122 17.35 17.39 -11.77
N MET A 123 18.19 16.38 -11.53
CA MET A 123 17.88 15.28 -10.62
C MET A 123 18.16 15.63 -9.16
N ARG A 124 19.30 16.28 -8.86
CA ARG A 124 19.84 16.41 -7.48
C ARG A 124 19.93 17.84 -6.93
N GLY A 125 19.52 18.84 -7.71
CA GLY A 125 19.65 20.24 -7.29
C GLY A 125 21.09 20.74 -7.15
N ASP A 126 22.10 19.96 -7.57
CA ASP A 126 23.52 20.31 -7.47
C ASP A 126 23.81 21.71 -8.05
N ALA A 127 24.77 22.41 -7.44
CA ALA A 127 25.40 23.61 -8.02
C ALA A 127 26.28 23.23 -9.25
N GLY A 128 25.64 22.85 -10.35
CA GLY A 128 26.28 22.50 -11.61
C GLY A 128 26.75 23.70 -12.43
N SER A 129 27.20 23.44 -13.66
CA SER A 129 27.68 24.47 -14.58
C SER A 129 26.59 25.47 -14.96
N ALA A 130 26.92 26.76 -14.94
CA ALA A 130 26.04 27.83 -15.41
C ALA A 130 25.59 27.64 -16.87
N THR A 131 26.43 27.01 -17.72
CA THR A 131 26.05 26.65 -19.10
C THR A 131 24.92 25.62 -19.10
N ALA A 132 25.00 24.57 -18.29
CA ALA A 132 23.97 23.55 -18.20
C ALA A 132 22.65 24.10 -17.64
N LEU A 133 22.72 25.05 -16.69
CA LEU A 133 21.54 25.75 -16.18
C LEU A 133 20.89 26.64 -17.26
N ALA A 134 21.70 27.32 -18.09
CA ALA A 134 21.19 28.08 -19.23
C ALA A 134 20.55 27.17 -20.31
N GLU A 135 21.11 25.99 -20.56
CA GLU A 135 20.55 24.98 -21.45
C GLU A 135 19.17 24.50 -20.96
N ILE A 136 19.02 24.18 -19.66
CA ILE A 136 17.72 23.85 -19.05
C ILE A 136 16.69 24.96 -19.29
N ASN A 137 17.09 26.23 -19.10
CA ASN A 137 16.21 27.40 -19.24
C ASN A 137 15.89 27.77 -20.69
N THR A 138 16.55 27.16 -21.68
CA THR A 138 16.33 27.49 -23.11
C THR A 138 14.95 27.05 -23.61
N GLY A 139 14.31 26.07 -22.95
CA GLY A 139 12.93 25.64 -23.24
C GLY A 139 11.83 26.59 -22.76
N GLY A 140 12.19 27.64 -22.01
CA GLY A 140 11.25 28.61 -21.42
C GLY A 140 11.02 28.40 -19.93
N GLY A 141 10.85 29.52 -19.21
CA GLY A 141 10.77 29.54 -17.74
C GLY A 141 12.12 29.72 -17.06
N THR A 142 12.11 29.73 -15.72
CA THR A 142 13.32 29.80 -14.89
C THR A 142 13.35 28.57 -13.99
N PHE A 143 14.24 27.63 -14.29
CA PHE A 143 14.59 26.52 -13.43
C PHE A 143 15.48 27.01 -12.28
N ASP A 144 15.09 26.68 -11.07
CA ASP A 144 15.86 26.89 -9.84
C ASP A 144 16.18 25.50 -9.25
N PRO A 145 17.47 25.11 -9.18
CA PRO A 145 17.86 23.79 -8.67
C PRO A 145 17.38 23.52 -7.24
N THR A 146 17.17 24.57 -6.43
CA THR A 146 16.78 24.46 -5.01
C THR A 146 15.29 24.20 -4.80
N THR A 147 14.46 24.35 -5.83
CA THR A 147 12.99 24.22 -5.74
C THR A 147 12.36 23.40 -6.87
N HIS A 148 13.02 23.30 -8.02
CA HIS A 148 12.49 22.63 -9.22
C HIS A 148 13.21 21.31 -9.57
N SER A 149 14.27 20.92 -8.84
CA SER A 149 14.90 19.61 -9.00
C SER A 149 14.04 18.47 -8.44
N LEU A 150 14.28 17.24 -8.89
CA LEU A 150 13.53 16.08 -8.36
C LEU A 150 13.82 15.81 -6.88
N GLU A 151 15.04 16.08 -6.42
CA GLU A 151 15.42 16.01 -5.00
C GLU A 151 14.68 17.08 -4.18
N ALA A 152 14.67 18.36 -4.62
CA ALA A 152 13.88 19.40 -3.97
C ALA A 152 12.35 19.13 -3.99
N ALA A 153 11.83 18.52 -5.06
CA ALA A 153 10.43 18.09 -5.12
C ALA A 153 10.14 16.91 -4.17
N HIS A 154 11.11 16.02 -3.92
CA HIS A 154 11.00 14.98 -2.91
C HIS A 154 10.99 15.57 -1.49
N GLU A 155 11.96 16.42 -1.16
CA GLU A 155 12.05 17.12 0.12
C GLU A 155 10.81 17.99 0.39
N SER A 156 10.29 18.68 -0.62
CA SER A 156 9.04 19.45 -0.50
C SER A 156 7.83 18.55 -0.25
N ARG A 157 7.77 17.36 -0.87
CA ARG A 157 6.72 16.36 -0.59
C ARG A 157 6.83 15.79 0.82
N GLU A 158 8.05 15.57 1.30
CA GLU A 158 8.34 15.09 2.66
C GLU A 158 7.93 16.16 3.70
N SER A 159 8.37 17.41 3.52
CA SER A 159 7.97 18.54 4.35
C SER A 159 6.46 18.83 4.33
N LEU A 160 5.79 18.70 3.17
CA LEU A 160 4.33 18.81 3.07
C LEU A 160 3.61 17.61 3.70
N SER A 161 4.21 16.42 3.64
CA SER A 161 3.71 15.22 4.31
C SER A 161 3.75 15.39 5.82
N ASP A 162 4.86 15.89 6.37
CA ASP A 162 5.03 16.19 7.79
C ASP A 162 4.08 17.31 8.23
N SER A 163 3.95 18.38 7.43
CA SER A 163 3.09 19.52 7.73
C SER A 163 1.58 19.22 7.61
N LEU A 164 1.18 18.20 6.85
CA LEU A 164 -0.22 17.81 6.65
C LEU A 164 -0.60 16.51 7.38
N GLY A 165 0.37 15.74 7.87
CA GLY A 165 0.17 14.45 8.54
C GLY A 165 -0.44 13.35 7.66
N ILE A 166 -0.35 13.49 6.32
CA ILE A 166 -1.23 12.76 5.38
C ILE A 166 -0.51 11.72 4.50
N LEU A 167 0.82 11.72 4.39
CA LEU A 167 1.53 10.79 3.48
C LEU A 167 2.85 10.21 4.00
N GLY A 168 3.11 10.34 5.30
CA GLY A 168 4.05 9.49 6.00
C GLY A 168 3.35 8.18 6.35
N GLY A 169 4.04 7.05 6.20
CA GLY A 169 3.78 5.95 7.12
C GLY A 169 4.20 6.44 8.49
N VAL A 170 3.28 7.07 9.23
CA VAL A 170 3.53 7.53 10.59
C VAL A 170 4.15 6.38 11.36
N GLY A 171 5.25 6.65 12.06
CA GLY A 171 5.91 5.76 13.01
C GLY A 171 5.00 5.51 14.20
N LEU A 172 3.87 4.85 13.93
CA LEU A 172 2.91 4.40 14.90
C LEU A 172 3.42 3.09 15.45
N ILE A 173 4.16 3.17 16.55
CA ILE A 173 4.63 1.99 17.25
C ILE A 173 3.40 1.27 17.82
N LYS A 174 3.34 -0.04 17.57
CA LYS A 174 2.24 -0.86 18.02
C LYS A 174 2.47 -1.24 19.48
N VAL A 175 1.63 -0.72 20.36
CA VAL A 175 1.64 -1.05 21.79
C VAL A 175 0.61 -2.15 22.03
N THR A 176 1.08 -3.35 22.35
CA THR A 176 0.24 -4.51 22.67
C THR A 176 0.10 -4.62 24.19
N VAL A 177 -1.05 -4.21 24.72
CA VAL A 177 -1.33 -4.26 26.16
C VAL A 177 -2.08 -5.54 26.50
N THR A 178 -1.56 -6.32 27.43
CA THR A 178 -2.17 -7.57 27.91
C THR A 178 -2.62 -7.40 29.36
N VAL A 179 -3.93 -7.33 29.57
CA VAL A 179 -4.57 -7.11 30.88
C VAL A 179 -5.03 -8.45 31.46
N THR A 180 -4.53 -8.79 32.65
CA THR A 180 -4.82 -10.07 33.33
C THR A 180 -5.32 -9.85 34.75
N ALA A 181 -6.12 -10.80 35.24
CA ALA A 181 -6.57 -10.83 36.63
C ALA A 181 -5.49 -11.42 37.55
N ALA A 182 -5.07 -10.65 38.55
CA ALA A 182 -4.04 -11.06 39.51
C ALA A 182 -4.43 -12.36 40.22
N GLY A 183 -3.44 -13.24 40.42
CA GLY A 183 -3.61 -14.55 41.07
C GLY A 183 -4.17 -15.65 40.15
N THR A 184 -4.88 -15.32 39.07
CA THR A 184 -5.36 -16.32 38.08
C THR A 184 -4.57 -16.29 36.77
N GLY A 185 -4.07 -15.11 36.37
CA GLY A 185 -3.40 -14.92 35.07
C GLY A 185 -4.35 -14.96 33.87
N LEU A 186 -5.66 -15.06 34.10
CA LEU A 186 -6.67 -15.06 33.03
C LEU A 186 -6.84 -13.66 32.44
N GLY A 187 -7.04 -13.59 31.12
CA GLY A 187 -7.26 -12.33 30.41
C GLY A 187 -8.56 -11.64 30.80
N ILE A 188 -8.52 -10.31 30.96
CA ILE A 188 -9.69 -9.49 31.28
C ILE A 188 -10.28 -8.93 29.99
N ALA A 189 -11.41 -9.48 29.53
CA ALA A 189 -12.16 -8.95 28.39
C ALA A 189 -12.95 -7.68 28.74
N GLY A 190 -13.18 -6.79 27.76
CA GLY A 190 -14.03 -5.60 27.90
C GLY A 190 -13.39 -4.42 28.64
N GLY A 191 -12.17 -4.56 29.16
CA GLY A 191 -11.45 -3.47 29.82
C GLY A 191 -11.01 -2.41 28.83
N ARG A 192 -11.17 -1.13 29.20
CA ARG A 192 -10.72 -0.01 28.35
C ARG A 192 -9.26 0.28 28.65
N VAL A 193 -8.42 0.24 27.63
CA VAL A 193 -7.03 0.69 27.68
C VAL A 193 -6.94 2.01 26.91
N SER A 194 -6.30 3.02 27.48
CA SER A 194 -6.15 4.34 26.85
C SER A 194 -4.80 4.96 27.16
N VAL A 195 -4.29 5.77 26.24
CA VAL A 195 -3.03 6.50 26.41
C VAL A 195 -3.33 7.90 26.93
N ALA A 196 -2.81 8.25 28.11
CA ALA A 196 -3.09 9.53 28.75
C ALA A 196 -2.66 10.71 27.88
N GLY A 197 -3.43 11.80 27.92
CA GLY A 197 -3.20 12.98 27.07
C GLY A 197 -3.64 12.83 25.61
N THR A 198 -4.01 11.64 25.16
CA THR A 198 -4.47 11.37 23.78
C THR A 198 -5.96 11.00 23.72
N SER A 199 -6.51 10.93 22.51
CA SER A 199 -7.81 10.30 22.23
C SER A 199 -7.71 8.78 22.00
N THR A 200 -6.49 8.20 21.97
CA THR A 200 -6.25 6.81 21.63
C THR A 200 -6.71 5.89 22.76
N SER A 201 -7.69 5.03 22.46
CA SER A 201 -8.17 4.01 23.39
C SER A 201 -8.82 2.84 22.68
N GLU A 202 -8.62 1.65 23.22
CA GLU A 202 -9.10 0.38 22.68
C GLU A 202 -9.69 -0.48 23.80
N THR A 203 -10.50 -1.48 23.44
CA THR A 203 -11.11 -2.43 24.39
C THR A 203 -10.41 -3.78 24.32
N THR A 204 -10.14 -4.41 25.46
CA THR A 204 -9.50 -5.74 25.49
C THR A 204 -10.42 -6.84 24.97
N ASN A 205 -9.85 -7.74 24.16
CA ASN A 205 -10.53 -8.91 23.63
C ASN A 205 -10.69 -10.03 24.69
N THR A 206 -11.25 -11.18 24.29
CA THR A 206 -11.48 -12.36 25.16
C THR A 206 -10.22 -12.91 25.84
N ASN A 207 -9.03 -12.62 25.31
CA ASN A 207 -7.74 -13.02 25.89
C ASN A 207 -7.11 -11.91 26.75
N GLY A 208 -7.81 -10.81 26.99
CA GLY A 208 -7.30 -9.65 27.73
C GLY A 208 -6.39 -8.73 26.93
N VAL A 209 -6.30 -8.89 25.61
CA VAL A 209 -5.36 -8.12 24.77
C VAL A 209 -6.06 -6.94 24.11
N ALA A 210 -5.46 -5.75 24.22
CA ALA A 210 -5.78 -4.56 23.44
C ALA A 210 -4.54 -4.15 22.62
N ILE A 211 -4.76 -3.59 21.42
CA ILE A 211 -3.68 -3.10 20.54
C ILE A 211 -3.91 -1.61 20.30
N LEU A 212 -2.90 -0.82 20.62
CA LEU A 212 -2.91 0.63 20.46
C LEU A 212 -1.79 1.03 19.50
N TYR A 213 -1.94 2.20 18.90
CA TYR A 213 -0.97 2.79 17.99
C TYR A 213 -0.67 4.21 18.49
N VAL A 214 0.60 4.48 18.80
CA VAL A 214 1.09 5.74 19.35
C VAL A 214 2.27 6.25 18.53
N SER A 215 2.51 7.56 18.49
CA SER A 215 3.70 8.13 17.85
C SER A 215 4.98 7.61 18.52
N ASP A 216 6.08 7.65 17.79
CA ASP A 216 7.42 7.42 18.33
C ASP A 216 7.85 8.61 19.22
N GLU A 217 7.46 8.57 20.50
CA GLU A 217 7.75 9.57 21.53
C GLU A 217 8.27 8.88 22.80
N GLU A 218 9.27 9.47 23.45
CA GLU A 218 10.08 8.82 24.50
C GLU A 218 9.28 8.25 25.69
N THR A 219 8.10 8.78 26.06
CA THR A 219 7.34 8.24 27.19
C THR A 219 5.84 8.47 27.10
N TYR A 220 5.07 7.38 27.27
CA TYR A 220 3.61 7.40 27.40
C TYR A 220 3.14 6.86 28.74
N SER A 221 1.90 7.22 29.10
CA SER A 221 1.25 6.75 30.31
C SER A 221 -0.01 5.95 29.95
N ILE A 222 0.04 4.63 30.11
CA ILE A 222 -1.05 3.72 29.81
C ILE A 222 -2.00 3.66 31.01
N ILE A 223 -3.26 4.00 30.77
CA ILE A 223 -4.36 3.89 31.73
C ILE A 223 -5.20 2.67 31.36
N VAL A 224 -5.27 1.69 32.26
CA VAL A 224 -6.22 0.58 32.19
C VAL A 224 -7.37 0.86 33.15
N LEU A 225 -8.59 0.89 32.61
CA LEU A 225 -9.84 0.88 33.35
C LEU A 225 -10.46 -0.51 33.23
N PRO A 226 -10.47 -1.32 34.30
CA PRO A 226 -11.19 -2.58 34.32
C PRO A 226 -12.68 -2.35 34.01
N PRO A 227 -13.32 -3.30 33.31
CA PRO A 227 -14.70 -3.13 32.86
C PRO A 227 -15.64 -2.96 34.06
N GLY A 228 -16.57 -2.00 33.96
CA GLY A 228 -17.52 -1.66 35.03
C GLY A 228 -16.92 -0.94 36.25
N MET A 229 -15.65 -0.51 36.23
CA MET A 229 -15.03 0.20 37.35
C MET A 229 -14.70 1.67 37.08
N TYR A 230 -14.97 2.49 38.10
CA TYR A 230 -14.55 3.90 38.20
C TYR A 230 -13.44 4.08 39.26
N LEU A 231 -12.50 3.13 39.36
CA LEU A 231 -11.35 3.34 40.24
C LEU A 231 -10.50 4.52 39.76
N THR A 232 -9.84 5.18 40.71
CA THR A 232 -8.72 6.07 40.41
C THR A 232 -7.68 5.25 39.63
N PRO A 233 -7.41 5.57 38.35
CA PRO A 233 -6.50 4.76 37.55
C PRO A 233 -5.09 4.85 38.12
N SER A 234 -4.40 3.72 38.22
CA SER A 234 -2.94 3.70 38.36
C SER A 234 -2.36 3.67 36.96
N PRO A 235 -1.78 4.78 36.45
CA PRO A 235 -1.08 4.74 35.18
C PRO A 235 0.13 3.80 35.24
N VAL A 236 0.45 3.21 34.09
CA VAL A 236 1.70 2.48 33.84
C VAL A 236 2.49 3.28 32.80
N GLU A 237 3.65 3.80 33.18
CA GLU A 237 4.53 4.49 32.24
C GLU A 237 5.25 3.46 31.35
N ILE A 238 5.35 3.79 30.05
CA ILE A 238 6.04 2.99 29.04
C ILE A 238 6.94 3.90 28.21
N GLU A 239 8.09 3.38 27.82
CA GLU A 239 9.04 4.01 26.90
C GLU A 239 8.80 3.43 25.50
N VAL A 240 8.85 4.27 24.48
CA VAL A 240 8.67 3.90 23.07
C VAL A 240 9.89 4.45 22.31
N ASP A 241 10.69 3.56 21.74
CA ASP A 241 11.95 3.85 21.05
C ASP A 241 12.02 3.00 19.76
N GLY A 242 11.21 3.36 18.76
CA GLY A 242 11.21 2.77 17.42
C GLY A 242 10.73 1.31 17.27
N GLU A 243 10.53 0.55 18.35
CA GLU A 243 10.17 -0.89 18.33
C GLU A 243 8.81 -1.21 19.01
N ASP A 244 8.08 -2.20 18.47
CA ASP A 244 6.80 -2.71 19.00
C ASP A 244 6.86 -3.05 20.51
N VAL A 245 6.09 -2.33 21.33
CA VAL A 245 6.10 -2.48 22.79
C VAL A 245 5.02 -3.46 23.27
N VAL A 246 5.38 -4.36 24.19
CA VAL A 246 4.43 -5.29 24.85
C VAL A 246 4.33 -4.96 26.34
N VAL A 247 3.12 -4.64 26.81
CA VAL A 247 2.86 -4.13 28.17
C VAL A 247 1.99 -5.13 28.94
N PRO A 248 2.57 -5.98 29.82
CA PRO A 248 1.79 -6.86 30.68
C PRO A 248 1.29 -6.10 31.90
N ILE A 249 -0.04 -6.01 32.08
CA ILE A 249 -0.68 -5.35 33.22
C ILE A 249 -1.49 -6.37 34.00
N SER A 250 -1.11 -6.58 35.26
CA SER A 250 -1.83 -7.43 36.21
C SER A 250 -2.69 -6.54 37.09
N VAL A 251 -4.01 -6.68 36.98
CA VAL A 251 -4.97 -5.93 37.79
C VAL A 251 -5.40 -6.81 38.95
N ALA A 252 -5.27 -6.32 40.18
CA ALA A 252 -5.90 -6.96 41.33
C ALA A 252 -7.39 -7.13 41.04
N SER A 253 -7.88 -8.39 41.00
CA SER A 253 -9.32 -8.64 40.80
C SER A 253 -10.08 -7.81 41.82
N PRO A 254 -10.97 -6.89 41.40
CA PRO A 254 -11.80 -6.20 42.35
C PRO A 254 -12.65 -7.26 43.03
N VAL A 255 -12.38 -7.50 44.32
CA VAL A 255 -13.46 -7.89 45.22
C VAL A 255 -14.52 -6.82 45.02
N ALA A 256 -15.74 -7.21 44.69
CA ALA A 256 -16.84 -6.26 44.56
C ALA A 256 -16.95 -5.49 45.88
N ALA A 257 -16.43 -4.26 45.89
CA ALA A 257 -16.40 -3.44 47.08
C ALA A 257 -17.85 -3.19 47.49
N ASP A 258 -18.14 -3.38 48.77
CA ASP A 258 -19.50 -3.34 49.32
C ASP A 258 -20.26 -2.10 48.83
N GLN A 259 -21.52 -2.31 48.45
CA GLN A 259 -22.32 -1.49 47.52
C GLN A 259 -22.65 -0.08 48.05
N THR A 260 -21.61 0.74 48.16
CA THR A 260 -21.65 2.17 48.49
C THR A 260 -21.62 3.05 47.23
N ASN A 261 -21.74 2.44 46.05
CA ASN A 261 -21.77 3.12 44.76
C ASN A 261 -23.04 3.97 44.62
N PRO A 262 -22.95 5.32 44.46
CA PRO A 262 -24.10 6.22 44.38
C PRO A 262 -24.99 6.00 43.15
N ASN A 263 -24.53 5.21 42.17
CA ASN A 263 -25.20 5.00 40.89
C ASN A 263 -25.99 3.68 40.81
N ILE A 264 -26.21 3.02 41.93
CA ILE A 264 -27.17 1.91 42.04
C ILE A 264 -28.60 2.48 42.08
N CYS A 265 -29.57 1.75 41.52
CA CYS A 265 -30.99 1.93 41.76
C CYS A 265 -31.58 0.69 42.44
N ALA A 266 -32.50 0.92 43.38
CA ALA A 266 -33.37 -0.12 43.89
C ALA A 266 -34.55 -0.29 42.92
N LEU A 267 -34.65 -1.46 42.29
CA LEU A 267 -35.84 -1.89 41.60
C LEU A 267 -36.73 -2.65 42.59
N GLN A 268 -37.91 -2.09 42.84
CA GLN A 268 -38.93 -2.68 43.68
C GLN A 268 -39.82 -3.59 42.85
N CYS A 269 -39.82 -4.89 43.16
CA CYS A 269 -40.59 -5.90 42.45
C CYS A 269 -41.70 -6.45 43.37
N TYR A 270 -42.86 -6.71 42.77
CA TYR A 270 -43.98 -7.41 43.40
C TYR A 270 -44.33 -8.63 42.55
N ILE A 271 -43.94 -9.82 42.98
CA ILE A 271 -44.07 -11.04 42.21
C ILE A 271 -45.44 -11.67 42.44
N ARG A 272 -46.13 -11.97 41.34
CA ARG A 272 -47.45 -12.60 41.32
C ARG A 272 -47.49 -13.65 40.22
N ASP A 273 -48.28 -14.70 40.43
CA ASP A 273 -48.54 -15.70 39.40
C ASP A 273 -49.47 -15.16 38.30
N SER A 274 -49.74 -15.99 37.29
CA SER A 274 -50.65 -15.64 36.19
C SER A 274 -52.12 -15.45 36.62
N SER A 275 -52.49 -15.81 37.84
CA SER A 275 -53.81 -15.58 38.45
C SER A 275 -53.87 -14.30 39.30
N GLY A 276 -52.73 -13.66 39.56
CA GLY A 276 -52.58 -12.48 40.42
C GLY A 276 -52.31 -12.80 41.90
N THR A 277 -52.15 -14.07 42.24
CA THR A 277 -51.79 -14.56 43.58
C THR A 277 -50.35 -14.14 43.91
N ILE A 278 -50.12 -13.70 45.15
CA ILE A 278 -48.80 -13.33 45.67
C ILE A 278 -47.91 -14.58 45.74
N ILE A 279 -46.64 -14.46 45.32
CA ILE A 279 -45.64 -15.54 45.46
C ILE A 279 -44.64 -15.13 46.56
N GLU A 280 -44.84 -15.68 47.74
CA GLU A 280 -43.90 -15.64 48.88
C GLU A 280 -42.72 -16.60 48.63
N ASP A 281 -41.55 -16.36 49.21
CA ASP A 281 -40.33 -17.21 49.09
C ASP A 281 -39.93 -17.54 47.65
N ALA A 282 -40.21 -16.66 46.68
CA ALA A 282 -39.69 -16.78 45.32
C ALA A 282 -38.25 -16.28 45.27
N GLU A 283 -37.37 -17.05 44.62
CA GLU A 283 -36.06 -16.57 44.23
C GLU A 283 -36.22 -15.71 42.97
N VAL A 284 -35.71 -14.48 43.01
CA VAL A 284 -35.78 -13.52 41.93
C VAL A 284 -34.38 -13.12 41.54
N SER A 285 -34.03 -13.28 40.26
CA SER A 285 -32.77 -12.79 39.70
C SER A 285 -33.01 -11.73 38.64
N ALA A 286 -32.13 -10.73 38.59
CA ALA A 286 -31.99 -9.83 37.45
C ALA A 286 -30.66 -10.09 36.76
N THR A 287 -30.69 -10.29 35.45
CA THR A 287 -29.58 -10.68 34.58
C THR A 287 -29.41 -9.64 33.49
N LEU A 288 -28.32 -8.86 33.52
CA LEU A 288 -27.95 -7.96 32.43
C LEU A 288 -27.80 -8.72 31.10
N LEU A 289 -28.59 -8.36 30.09
CA LEU A 289 -28.63 -9.03 28.79
C LEU A 289 -27.39 -8.76 27.94
N ARG A 290 -26.92 -7.51 27.93
CA ARG A 290 -25.78 -7.08 27.11
C ARG A 290 -24.45 -7.28 27.85
N LYS A 291 -23.87 -8.48 27.67
CA LYS A 291 -22.70 -8.98 28.43
C LYS A 291 -21.34 -8.43 27.94
N ASP A 292 -21.28 -7.83 26.75
CA ASP A 292 -20.06 -7.27 26.14
C ASP A 292 -19.67 -5.87 26.64
N LEU A 293 -20.59 -5.15 27.30
CA LEU A 293 -20.33 -3.86 27.95
C LEU A 293 -20.52 -3.90 29.47
N ALA A 294 -20.86 -5.06 30.00
CA ALA A 294 -20.66 -5.34 31.40
C ALA A 294 -19.15 -5.32 31.69
N ALA A 295 -18.82 -4.99 32.93
CA ALA A 295 -18.01 -5.90 33.72
C ALA A 295 -18.34 -7.36 33.31
N GLY A 296 -17.58 -8.12 32.50
CA GLY A 296 -16.19 -7.99 32.00
C GLY A 296 -15.60 -9.39 31.61
N GLY A 297 -14.30 -9.63 31.81
CA GLY A 297 -13.72 -11.00 31.94
C GLY A 297 -12.78 -11.11 33.17
N ALA A 298 -12.75 -12.15 34.01
CA ALA A 298 -13.43 -13.46 34.00
C ALA A 298 -14.28 -13.71 35.27
N ALA A 299 -14.77 -12.65 35.93
CA ALA A 299 -15.62 -12.70 37.14
C ALA A 299 -17.08 -12.31 36.84
N TYR A 300 -17.52 -12.56 35.61
CA TYR A 300 -18.52 -11.74 34.97
C TYR A 300 -19.46 -12.57 34.08
N GLY A 301 -20.39 -13.24 34.75
CA GLY A 301 -21.69 -13.43 34.13
C GLY A 301 -22.36 -12.08 33.89
N ALA A 302 -23.66 -12.12 33.60
CA ALA A 302 -24.48 -10.93 33.80
C ALA A 302 -24.23 -10.35 35.22
N THR A 303 -24.53 -9.07 35.43
CA THR A 303 -24.76 -8.57 36.80
C THR A 303 -26.00 -9.31 37.32
N ILE A 304 -25.80 -10.48 37.91
CA ILE A 304 -26.83 -11.27 38.56
C ILE A 304 -27.03 -10.65 39.93
N THR A 305 -28.18 -9.99 40.11
CA THR A 305 -28.63 -9.55 41.43
C THR A 305 -29.76 -10.46 41.86
N GLU A 306 -29.63 -11.04 43.04
CA GLU A 306 -30.57 -12.01 43.57
C GLU A 306 -31.28 -11.41 44.80
N ALA A 307 -32.56 -11.72 44.93
CA ALA A 307 -33.37 -11.41 46.10
C ALA A 307 -34.42 -12.50 46.31
N THR A 308 -34.93 -12.63 47.54
CA THR A 308 -36.08 -13.48 47.86
C THR A 308 -37.28 -12.61 48.16
N THR A 309 -38.48 -13.01 47.74
CA THR A 309 -39.72 -12.29 48.08
C THR A 309 -40.17 -12.53 49.52
N ASP A 310 -40.69 -11.48 50.15
CA ASP A 310 -41.31 -11.54 51.48
C ASP A 310 -42.78 -12.03 51.45
N GLU A 311 -43.46 -11.95 52.60
CA GLU A 311 -44.88 -12.32 52.80
C GLU A 311 -45.86 -11.51 51.91
N ASP A 312 -45.47 -10.34 51.40
CA ASP A 312 -46.27 -9.52 50.46
C ASP A 312 -45.89 -9.79 48.98
N GLY A 313 -44.97 -10.73 48.74
CA GLY A 313 -44.38 -11.00 47.42
C GLY A 313 -43.41 -9.92 46.95
N PHE A 314 -42.93 -9.07 47.87
CA PHE A 314 -42.06 -7.95 47.56
C PHE A 314 -40.59 -8.36 47.65
N CYS A 315 -39.78 -7.88 46.70
CA CYS A 315 -38.33 -7.94 46.80
C CYS A 315 -37.67 -6.68 46.23
N GLU A 316 -36.47 -6.36 46.70
CA GLU A 316 -35.65 -5.26 46.18
C GLU A 316 -34.42 -5.79 45.45
N LEU A 317 -34.31 -5.47 44.16
CA LEU A 317 -33.14 -5.77 43.33
C LEU A 317 -32.28 -4.51 43.17
N LYS A 318 -30.98 -4.61 43.48
CA LYS A 318 -30.01 -3.51 43.40
C LYS A 318 -29.26 -3.51 42.07
N LEU A 319 -29.78 -2.74 41.10
CA LEU A 319 -29.29 -2.71 39.72
C LEU A 319 -28.40 -1.51 39.43
N LEU A 320 -27.59 -1.58 38.38
CA LEU A 320 -26.85 -0.42 37.86
C LEU A 320 -27.79 0.42 36.99
N ARG A 321 -27.77 1.74 37.15
CA ARG A 321 -28.61 2.63 36.35
C ARG A 321 -28.13 2.70 34.88
N PRO A 322 -29.03 2.90 33.90
CA PRO A 322 -28.65 3.00 32.49
C PRO A 322 -27.61 4.08 32.15
N ASP A 323 -27.58 5.18 32.92
CA ASP A 323 -26.61 6.28 32.77
C ASP A 323 -25.19 5.95 33.25
N THR A 324 -24.98 4.80 33.91
CA THR A 324 -23.64 4.30 34.27
C THR A 324 -22.92 3.61 33.12
N PHE A 325 -23.62 3.23 32.06
CA PHE A 325 -23.01 2.48 30.98
C PHE A 325 -22.42 3.40 29.90
N PRO A 326 -21.28 3.05 29.28
CA PRO A 326 -20.74 3.80 28.15
C PRO A 326 -21.74 3.84 26.98
N ASN A 327 -22.00 5.04 26.45
CA ASN A 327 -22.98 5.29 25.39
C ASN A 327 -24.37 4.70 25.72
N PRO A 328 -25.07 5.26 26.74
CA PRO A 328 -26.40 4.83 27.11
C PRO A 328 -27.33 4.94 25.90
N TYR A 329 -28.30 4.03 25.80
CA TYR A 329 -29.23 3.89 24.68
C TYR A 329 -28.64 3.37 23.35
N SER A 330 -27.35 3.01 23.28
CA SER A 330 -26.85 2.26 22.12
C SER A 330 -27.40 0.82 22.09
N LYS A 331 -27.53 0.26 20.89
CA LYS A 331 -28.05 -1.10 20.65
C LYS A 331 -26.98 -1.99 20.04
N ASN A 332 -27.02 -3.30 20.30
CA ASN A 332 -26.28 -4.29 19.52
C ASN A 332 -27.02 -4.65 18.22
N GLU A 333 -26.47 -5.58 17.43
CA GLU A 333 -27.07 -6.04 16.16
C GLU A 333 -28.45 -6.70 16.35
N ASP A 334 -28.69 -7.34 17.50
CA ASP A 334 -29.98 -7.92 17.89
C ASP A 334 -31.00 -6.88 18.42
N GLY A 335 -30.58 -5.62 18.55
CA GLY A 335 -31.43 -4.51 19.02
C GLY A 335 -31.53 -4.34 20.54
N ILE A 336 -30.77 -5.11 21.33
CA ILE A 336 -30.70 -5.08 22.80
C ILE A 336 -29.97 -3.82 23.27
N LEU A 337 -30.51 -3.13 24.25
CA LEU A 337 -29.96 -1.88 24.81
C LEU A 337 -28.84 -2.14 25.82
N VAL A 338 -27.88 -1.20 25.90
CA VAL A 338 -26.95 -1.17 27.04
C VAL A 338 -27.71 -0.83 28.33
N GLY A 339 -27.49 -1.62 29.38
CA GLY A 339 -28.21 -1.49 30.66
C GLY A 339 -29.57 -2.20 30.71
N GLU A 340 -29.89 -3.06 29.73
CA GLU A 340 -31.12 -3.85 29.71
C GLU A 340 -30.99 -5.13 30.54
N TYR A 341 -31.92 -5.36 31.48
CA TYR A 341 -31.95 -6.51 32.37
C TYR A 341 -33.15 -7.41 32.06
N GLN A 342 -32.92 -8.73 32.00
CA GLN A 342 -33.93 -9.77 32.09
C GLN A 342 -34.17 -10.08 33.56
N ILE A 343 -35.43 -10.15 33.99
CA ILE A 343 -35.79 -10.50 35.37
C ILE A 343 -36.53 -11.83 35.32
N GLU A 344 -36.07 -12.78 36.13
CA GLU A 344 -36.64 -14.11 36.26
C GLU A 344 -36.99 -14.35 37.72
N ALA A 345 -38.13 -14.99 37.97
CA ALA A 345 -38.57 -15.38 39.30
C ALA A 345 -39.04 -16.83 39.24
N TRP A 346 -38.60 -17.65 40.19
CA TRP A 346 -39.00 -19.04 40.34
C TRP A 346 -39.22 -19.37 41.82
N LYS A 347 -39.93 -20.47 42.07
CA LYS A 347 -40.07 -21.04 43.42
C LYS A 347 -39.44 -22.43 43.43
N ASP A 348 -38.89 -22.80 44.59
CA ASP A 348 -38.20 -24.08 44.77
C ASP A 348 -39.18 -25.24 44.52
N GLY A 349 -39.02 -25.93 43.37
CA GLY A 349 -39.94 -26.94 42.84
C GLY A 349 -40.56 -26.67 41.46
N ASP A 350 -40.39 -25.47 40.88
CA ASP A 350 -40.88 -25.12 39.53
C ASP A 350 -39.85 -25.32 38.38
N LEU A 351 -38.66 -25.87 38.68
CA LEU A 351 -37.55 -26.14 37.74
C LEU A 351 -37.41 -27.64 37.38
#